data_AF-A0A8S2TGU1-F1
#
_entry.id   AF-A0A8S2TGU1-F1
#
_cell.length_a   1.000
_cell.length_b   1.000
_cell.length_c   1.000
_cell.angle_alpha   90.00
_cell.angle_beta   90.00
_cell.angle_gamma   90.00
#
_symmetry.space_group_name_H-M   'P 1'
#
loop_
_entity.id
_entity.type
_entity.pdbx_description
1 polymer ?
#
loop_
_entity_poly.entity_id
_entity_poly.type
_entity_poly.pdbx_seq_one_letter_code
_entity_poly.pdbx_strand_id
1 'polypeptide(L)'
;MADTCEIDHIVASERYRLQTFESLAHLPLITRRQLAIAGFVYRQNECVCPQCGVKINLEHFDENVEYESNHFRKLHRKKVSLLGKRCSFL
;
A
#
# COMPACT_ATOMS: atom_id res chain seq x y z
N MET A 1 4.42 -8.95 25.08
CA MET A 1 4.11 -9.50 23.74
C MET A 1 2.65 -9.24 23.40
N ALA A 2 2.23 -7.96 23.40
CA ALA A 2 0.84 -7.55 23.11
C ALA A 2 0.74 -6.49 21.99
N ASP A 3 1.86 -5.87 21.60
CA ASP A 3 1.86 -4.75 20.64
C ASP A 3 1.61 -5.12 19.18
N THR A 4 1.82 -6.38 18.76
CA THR A 4 1.73 -6.73 17.33
C THR A 4 0.30 -6.93 16.83
N CYS A 5 -0.62 -7.46 17.65
CA CYS A 5 -2.00 -7.72 17.23
C CYS A 5 -2.86 -6.44 17.12
N GLU A 6 -2.65 -5.43 17.97
CA GLU A 6 -3.39 -4.17 17.85
C GLU A 6 -2.99 -3.38 16.61
N ILE A 7 -1.69 -3.40 16.26
CA ILE A 7 -1.18 -2.76 15.05
C ILE A 7 -1.80 -3.42 13.80
N ASP A 8 -1.95 -4.75 13.78
CA ASP A 8 -2.54 -5.49 12.65
C ASP A 8 -4.01 -5.10 12.37
N HIS A 9 -4.80 -4.82 13.40
CA HIS A 9 -6.19 -4.37 13.23
C HIS A 9 -6.28 -2.92 12.74
N ILE A 10 -5.39 -2.04 13.21
CA ILE A 10 -5.38 -0.63 12.80
C ILE A 10 -4.95 -0.50 11.33
N VAL A 11 -3.93 -1.25 10.89
CA VAL A 11 -3.50 -1.24 9.48
C VAL A 11 -4.49 -1.91 8.53
N ALA A 12 -5.44 -2.70 9.04
CA ALA A 12 -6.54 -3.26 8.25
C ALA A 12 -7.56 -2.19 7.80
N SER A 13 -7.63 -1.05 8.50
CA SER A 13 -8.47 0.08 8.11
C SER A 13 -7.89 0.80 6.87
N GLU A 14 -8.66 0.86 5.79
CA GLU A 14 -8.27 1.64 4.59
C GLU A 14 -8.02 3.12 4.94
N ARG A 15 -8.85 3.70 5.83
CA ARG A 15 -8.71 5.08 6.25
C ARG A 15 -7.36 5.33 6.92
N TYR A 16 -6.95 4.43 7.81
CA TYR A 16 -5.62 4.52 8.45
C TYR A 16 -4.51 4.43 7.41
N ARG A 17 -4.60 3.45 6.49
CA ARG A 17 -3.61 3.29 5.42
C ARG A 17 -3.51 4.55 4.56
N LEU A 18 -4.62 5.18 4.22
CA LEU A 18 -4.64 6.43 3.46
C LEU A 18 -3.93 7.58 4.22
N GLN A 19 -4.17 7.71 5.52
CA GLN A 19 -3.54 8.76 6.34
C GLN A 19 -2.01 8.67 6.32
N THR A 20 -1.44 7.47 6.19
CA THR A 20 0.01 7.31 6.11
C THR A 20 0.64 8.00 4.88
N PHE A 21 -0.14 8.27 3.83
CA PHE A 21 0.32 8.96 2.62
C PHE A 21 0.12 10.49 2.68
N GLU A 22 -0.31 11.07 3.80
CA GLU A 22 -0.52 12.52 3.91
C GLU A 22 0.77 13.32 3.71
N SER A 23 1.93 12.77 4.10
CA SER A 23 3.24 13.40 3.88
C SER A 23 3.69 13.41 2.41
N LEU A 24 3.03 12.65 1.53
CA LEU A 24 3.35 12.55 0.10
C LEU A 24 2.47 13.50 -0.71
N ALA A 25 2.70 14.80 -0.52
CA ALA A 25 1.90 15.84 -1.17
C ALA A 25 2.03 15.86 -2.71
N HIS A 26 3.17 15.41 -3.24
CA HIS A 26 3.39 15.27 -4.68
C HIS A 26 2.54 14.15 -5.31
N LEU A 27 2.17 13.12 -4.53
CA LEU A 27 1.39 12.02 -5.06
C LEU A 27 -0.10 12.41 -5.14
N PRO A 28 -0.75 12.25 -6.31
CA PRO A 28 -2.17 12.55 -6.45
C PRO A 28 -3.02 11.83 -5.41
N LEU A 29 -4.06 12.49 -4.89
CA LEU A 29 -4.94 11.90 -3.87
C LEU A 29 -5.58 10.58 -4.34
N ILE A 30 -5.92 10.50 -5.63
CA ILE A 30 -6.47 9.28 -6.23
C ILE A 30 -5.47 8.11 -6.15
N THR A 31 -4.21 8.36 -6.45
CA THR A 31 -3.12 7.36 -6.37
C THR A 31 -2.90 6.91 -4.92
N ARG A 32 -2.88 7.84 -3.97
CA ARG A 32 -2.78 7.53 -2.53
C ARG A 32 -3.95 6.65 -2.05
N ARG A 33 -5.18 6.92 -2.51
CA ARG A 33 -6.35 6.08 -2.23
C ARG A 33 -6.21 4.69 -2.84
N GLN A 34 -5.81 4.59 -4.11
CA GLN A 34 -5.64 3.30 -4.77
C GLN A 34 -4.57 2.44 -4.08
N LEU A 35 -3.49 3.04 -3.58
CA LEU A 35 -2.47 2.36 -2.76
C LEU A 35 -3.05 1.84 -1.44
N ALA A 36 -3.81 2.67 -0.71
CA ALA A 36 -4.48 2.26 0.51
C ALA A 36 -5.49 1.11 0.26
N ILE A 37 -6.28 1.18 -0.81
CA ILE A 37 -7.22 0.11 -1.22
C ILE A 37 -6.49 -1.19 -1.57
N ALA A 38 -5.29 -1.07 -2.16
CA ALA A 38 -4.44 -2.22 -2.48
C ALA A 38 -3.72 -2.81 -1.25
N GLY A 39 -3.88 -2.24 -0.06
CA GLY A 39 -3.31 -2.78 1.19
C GLY A 39 -1.95 -2.21 1.57
N PHE A 40 -1.50 -1.11 0.95
CA PHE A 40 -0.22 -0.48 1.24
C PHE A 40 -0.33 0.62 2.30
N VAL A 41 0.74 0.81 3.06
CA VAL A 41 1.00 1.97 3.92
C VAL A 41 2.31 2.63 3.50
N TYR A 42 2.48 3.91 3.84
CA TYR A 42 3.74 4.62 3.75
C TYR A 42 4.38 4.75 5.14
N ARG A 43 5.54 4.16 5.34
CA ARG A 43 6.26 4.20 6.62
C ARG A 43 7.76 4.19 6.35
N GLN A 44 8.53 5.01 7.08
CA GLN A 44 9.99 5.07 6.95
C GLN A 44 10.47 5.29 5.50
N ASN A 45 9.80 6.19 4.79
CA ASN A 45 10.03 6.48 3.38
C ASN A 45 9.77 5.32 2.40
N GLU A 46 9.12 4.24 2.83
CA GLU A 46 8.79 3.09 1.99
C GLU A 46 7.28 2.89 1.86
N CYS A 47 6.84 2.47 0.67
CA CYS A 47 5.48 1.99 0.45
C CYS A 47 5.44 0.47 0.55
N VAL A 48 4.79 -0.04 1.59
CA VAL A 48 4.86 -1.47 1.99
C VAL A 48 3.48 -2.00 2.38
N CYS A 49 3.20 -3.25 2.04
CA CYS A 49 2.06 -3.97 2.60
C CYS A 49 2.46 -4.54 3.97
N PRO A 50 1.81 -4.16 5.08
CA PRO A 50 2.20 -4.59 6.41
C PRO A 50 1.99 -6.10 6.64
N GLN A 51 1.07 -6.72 5.90
CA GLN A 51 0.75 -8.14 6.06
C GLN A 51 1.74 -9.07 5.34
N CYS A 52 2.06 -8.78 4.07
CA CYS A 52 2.93 -9.66 3.27
C CYS A 52 4.35 -9.10 3.09
N GLY A 53 4.61 -7.86 3.52
CA GLY A 53 5.90 -7.19 3.39
C GLY A 53 6.29 -6.86 1.95
N VAL A 54 5.36 -6.92 0.98
CA VAL A 54 5.64 -6.47 -0.39
C VAL A 54 5.86 -4.96 -0.39
N LYS A 55 6.98 -4.55 -0.99
CA LYS A 55 7.33 -3.14 -1.18
C LYS A 55 7.14 -2.71 -2.64
N ILE A 56 6.76 -1.47 -2.85
CA ILE A 56 6.78 -0.81 -4.16
C ILE A 56 7.61 0.47 -4.09
N ASN A 57 8.41 0.73 -5.13
CA ASN A 57 9.12 2.01 -5.23
C ASN A 57 8.15 3.04 -5.81
N LEU A 58 7.91 4.12 -5.06
CA LEU A 58 7.00 5.17 -5.49
C LEU A 58 7.60 6.07 -6.58
N GLU A 59 8.93 6.12 -6.70
CA GLU A 59 9.64 6.91 -7.72
C GLU A 59 9.35 6.45 -9.15
N HIS A 60 8.85 5.22 -9.32
CA HIS A 60 8.46 4.69 -10.63
C HIS A 60 7.04 5.10 -11.05
N PHE A 61 6.32 5.85 -10.21
CA PHE A 61 4.98 6.33 -10.56
C PHE A 61 5.02 7.81 -10.89
N ASP A 62 4.41 8.15 -12.03
CA ASP A 62 4.32 9.52 -12.54
C ASP A 62 3.08 10.19 -11.94
N GLU A 63 3.27 11.38 -11.38
CA GLU A 63 2.20 12.19 -10.80
C GLU A 63 1.21 12.73 -11.85
N ASN A 64 1.59 12.73 -13.12
CA ASN A 64 0.77 13.18 -14.25
C ASN A 64 0.02 12.03 -14.94
N VAL A 65 0.20 10.80 -14.48
CA VAL A 65 -0.45 9.61 -15.06
C VAL A 65 -1.62 9.18 -14.18
N GLU A 66 -2.80 9.09 -14.80
CA GLU A 66 -3.94 8.42 -14.19
C GLU A 66 -3.80 6.91 -14.34
N TYR A 67 -3.69 6.22 -13.20
CA TYR A 67 -3.65 4.77 -13.16
C TYR A 67 -5.07 4.18 -13.15
N GLU A 68 -5.24 3.05 -13.86
CA GLU A 68 -6.47 2.25 -13.73
C GLU A 68 -6.80 1.96 -12.26
N SER A 69 -8.08 1.91 -11.93
CA SER A 69 -8.58 1.69 -10.57
C SER A 69 -7.99 0.46 -9.86
N ASN A 70 -7.64 -0.60 -10.62
CA ASN A 70 -7.07 -1.84 -10.12
C ASN A 70 -5.55 -1.98 -10.35
N HIS A 71 -4.86 -0.94 -10.84
CA HIS A 71 -3.43 -1.00 -11.18
C HIS A 71 -2.57 -1.50 -10.00
N PHE A 72 -2.69 -0.85 -8.84
CA PHE A 72 -1.90 -1.20 -7.66
C PHE A 72 -2.26 -2.55 -7.05
N ARG A 73 -3.53 -2.99 -7.17
CA ARG A 73 -3.94 -4.36 -6.79
C ARG A 73 -3.32 -5.41 -7.71
N LYS A 74 -3.32 -5.19 -9.03
CA LYS A 74 -2.65 -6.07 -10.01
C LYS A 74 -1.14 -6.15 -9.72
N LEU A 75 -0.50 -5.01 -9.45
CA LEU A 75 0.91 -4.94 -9.09
C LEU A 75 1.22 -5.71 -7.79
N HIS A 76 0.42 -5.51 -6.75
CA HIS A 76 0.54 -6.20 -5.48
C HIS A 76 0.39 -7.72 -5.66
N ARG A 77 -0.65 -8.17 -6.38
CA ARG A 77 -0.86 -9.59 -6.69
C ARG A 77 0.32 -10.21 -7.42
N LYS A 78 0.82 -9.54 -8.47
CA LYS A 78 1.98 -10.02 -9.22
C LYS A 78 3.21 -10.20 -8.31
N LYS A 79 3.51 -9.22 -7.44
CA LYS A 79 4.64 -9.30 -6.51
C LYS A 79 4.46 -10.37 -5.44
N VAL A 80 3.25 -10.52 -4.89
CA VAL A 80 2.94 -11.58 -3.91
C VAL A 80 3.17 -12.96 -4.53
N SER A 81 2.68 -13.19 -5.76
CA SER A 81 2.90 -14.45 -6.49
C SER A 81 4.36 -14.71 -6.78
N LEU A 82 5.12 -13.71 -7.25
CA LEU A 82 6.56 -13.84 -7.54
C LEU A 82 7.39 -14.19 -6.29
N LEU A 83 6.97 -13.72 -5.12
CA LEU A 83 7.64 -13.97 -3.85
C LEU A 83 7.12 -15.22 -3.12
N GLY A 84 6.16 -15.96 -3.69
CA GLY A 84 5.55 -17.13 -3.05
C GLY A 84 4.80 -16.80 -1.74
N LYS A 85 4.30 -15.56 -1.59
CA LYS A 85 3.63 -15.08 -0.37
C LYS A 85 2.11 -15.22 -0.47
N ARG A 86 1.43 -15.01 0.66
CA ARG A 86 -0.03 -14.85 0.73
C ARG A 86 -0.37 -13.52 1.40
N CYS A 87 -1.47 -12.90 0.99
CA CYS A 87 -1.91 -11.60 1.49
C CYS A 87 -3.44 -11.56 1.46
N SER A 88 -4.10 -11.16 2.55
CA SER A 88 -5.57 -11.09 2.61
C SER A 88 -6.14 -9.81 2.00
N PHE A 89 -5.28 -8.87 1.59
CA PHE A 89 -5.70 -7.70 0.80
C PHE A 89 -5.97 -8.03 -0.68
N LEU A 90 -5.80 -9.29 -1.12
CA LEU A 90 -5.77 -9.71 -2.53
C LEU A 90 -6.74 -10.83 -2.92
#